data_AF-A0A9P7SHY7-F1
#
_entry.id   AF-A0A9P7SHY7-F1
#
_cell.length_a   1.000
_cell.length_b   1.000
_cell.length_c   1.000
_cell.angle_alpha   90.00
_cell.angle_beta   90.00
_cell.angle_gamma   90.00
#
_symmetry.space_group_name_H-M   'P 1'
#
loop_
_entity.id
_entity.type
_entity.pdbx_description
1 polymer ?
#
loop_
_entity_poly.entity_id
_entity_poly.type
_entity_poly.pdbx_seq_one_letter_code
_entity_poly.pdbx_strand_id
1 'polypeptide(L)' 'MANVRRLTTAVLTAVLPVVQALYFNGSVVAPCDSPIYCHGDILKEVELARPFADSKTFVD' A
#
# COMPACT_ATOMS: atom_id res chain seq x y z
N MET A 1 27.42 47.32 -6.79
CA MET A 1 26.00 47.01 -7.08
C MET A 1 25.94 45.78 -7.98
N ALA A 2 24.86 44.99 -7.94
CA ALA A 2 24.62 43.65 -8.54
C ALA A 2 24.84 42.50 -7.53
N ASN A 3 24.00 42.34 -6.51
CA ASN A 3 22.61 41.86 -6.48
C ASN A 3 22.50 40.33 -6.61
N VAL A 4 22.56 39.67 -5.44
CA VAL A 4 22.38 38.24 -5.23
C VAL A 4 20.93 37.87 -5.53
N ARG A 5 20.66 37.40 -6.75
CA ARG A 5 19.36 36.79 -7.07
C ARG A 5 19.38 35.34 -6.61
N ARG A 6 18.89 35.12 -5.38
CA ARG A 6 18.55 33.80 -4.84
C ARG A 6 17.49 33.17 -5.75
N LEU A 7 17.86 32.11 -6.47
CA LEU A 7 16.93 31.24 -7.17
C LEU A 7 16.31 30.30 -6.14
N THR A 8 15.20 30.72 -5.55
CA THR A 8 14.34 29.85 -4.75
C THR A 8 13.55 28.96 -5.71
N THR A 9 14.04 27.76 -5.97
CA THR A 9 13.26 26.70 -6.62
C THR A 9 12.13 26.29 -5.69
N ALA A 10 10.91 26.71 -6.02
CA ALA A 10 9.71 26.23 -5.35
C ALA A 10 9.54 24.73 -5.66
N VAL A 11 9.66 23.89 -4.63
CA VAL A 11 9.32 22.46 -4.74
C VAL A 11 7.81 22.36 -4.63
N LEU A 12 7.15 22.14 -5.77
CA LEU A 12 5.72 21.87 -5.83
C LEU A 12 5.52 20.37 -5.58
N THR A 13 5.28 19.95 -4.34
CA THR A 13 4.84 18.58 -4.05
C THR A 13 3.38 18.46 -4.47
N ALA A 14 3.13 17.92 -5.66
CA ALA A 14 1.79 17.55 -6.09
C ALA A 14 1.25 16.44 -5.17
N VAL A 15 0.31 16.79 -4.29
CA VAL A 15 -0.43 15.81 -3.49
C VAL A 15 -1.43 15.14 -4.42
N LEU A 16 -1.04 14.01 -5.01
CA LEU A 16 -2.00 13.15 -5.72
C LEU A 16 -2.98 12.58 -4.68
N PRO A 17 -4.29 12.54 -4.97
CA PRO A 17 -5.22 11.84 -4.12
C PRO A 17 -4.83 10.37 -4.10
N VAL A 18 -4.46 9.85 -2.92
CA VAL A 18 -4.41 8.41 -2.67
C VAL A 18 -5.84 7.94 -2.77
N VAL A 19 -6.22 7.44 -3.95
CA VAL A 19 -7.55 6.85 -4.16
C VAL A 19 -7.54 5.53 -3.41
N GLN A 20 -7.92 5.58 -2.13
CA GLN A 20 -8.20 4.39 -1.35
C GLN A 20 -9.49 3.78 -1.90
N ALA A 21 -9.37 2.90 -2.89
CA ALA A 21 -10.47 2.01 -3.21
C ALA A 21 -10.73 1.09 -2.00
N LEU A 22 -11.95 0.63 -1.82
CA LEU A 22 -12.28 -0.35 -0.78
C LEU A 22 -12.53 -1.70 -1.46
N TYR A 23 -11.88 -2.74 -0.95
CA TYR A 23 -12.15 -4.13 -1.28
C TYR A 23 -13.33 -4.63 -0.45
N PHE A 24 -14.30 -5.25 -1.10
CA PHE A 24 -15.47 -5.85 -0.47
C PHE A 24 -15.52 -7.35 -0.78
N ASN A 25 -15.50 -8.20 0.25
CA ASN A 25 -15.71 -9.65 0.13
C ASN A 25 -16.65 -10.13 1.24
N GLY A 26 -17.92 -10.31 0.90
CA GLY A 26 -18.96 -10.60 1.89
C GLY A 26 -19.05 -9.49 2.94
N SER A 27 -18.77 -9.82 4.21
CA SER A 27 -18.77 -8.86 5.33
C SER A 27 -17.43 -8.15 5.54
N VAL A 28 -16.39 -8.51 4.78
CA VAL A 28 -15.04 -7.91 4.91
C VAL A 28 -14.96 -6.66 4.04
N VAL A 29 -14.59 -5.53 4.67
CA VAL A 29 -14.29 -4.26 4.01
C VAL A 29 -12.86 -3.88 4.35
N ALA A 30 -11.99 -3.79 3.34
CA ALA A 30 -10.58 -3.46 3.52
C ALA A 30 -10.15 -2.35 2.56
N PRO A 31 -9.14 -1.53 2.91
CA PRO A 31 -8.49 -0.66 1.93
C PRO A 31 -7.88 -1.48 0.79
N CYS A 32 -7.99 -1.00 -0.45
CA CYS A 32 -7.39 -1.62 -1.63
C CYS A 32 -5.87 -1.55 -1.65
N ASP A 33 -5.28 -0.73 -0.78
CA ASP A 33 -3.83 -0.70 -0.54
C ASP A 33 -3.44 -1.65 0.61
N SER A 34 -4.37 -2.51 1.06
CA SER A 34 -4.06 -3.48 2.11
C SER A 34 -3.04 -4.48 1.58
N PRO A 35 -1.87 -4.59 2.23
CA PRO A 35 -0.84 -5.54 1.82
C PRO A 35 -1.29 -7.00 2.03
N ILE A 36 -2.31 -7.23 2.86
CA ILE A 36 -2.88 -8.55 3.10
C ILE A 36 -3.95 -8.89 2.06
N TYR A 37 -4.91 -7.99 1.81
CA TYR A 37 -6.08 -8.30 0.97
C TYR A 37 -5.87 -8.02 -0.52
N CYS A 38 -5.05 -7.02 -0.90
CA CYS A 38 -4.97 -6.57 -2.29
C CYS A 38 -3.63 -6.81 -2.97
N HIS A 39 -2.51 -6.73 -2.24
CA HIS A 39 -1.21 -7.01 -2.83
C HIS A 39 -0.83 -8.49 -2.76
N GLY A 40 -1.31 -9.21 -1.74
CA GLY A 40 -1.09 -10.65 -1.59
C GLY A 40 0.36 -11.05 -1.28
N ASP A 41 1.30 -10.10 -1.22
CA ASP A 41 2.71 -10.38 -0.93
C ASP A 41 2.88 -11.05 0.44
N ILE A 42 2.12 -10.60 1.45
CA ILE A 42 2.14 -11.21 2.79
C ILE A 42 1.58 -12.64 2.74
N LEU A 43 0.46 -12.84 2.05
CA LEU A 43 -0.14 -14.17 1.89
C LEU A 43 0.85 -15.13 1.20
N LYS A 44 1.51 -14.67 0.14
CA LYS A 44 2.53 -15.43 -0.58
C LYS A 44 3.70 -15.83 0.32
N GLU A 45 4.27 -14.89 1.08
CA GLU A 45 5.40 -15.21 1.97
C GLU A 45 5.00 -16.20 3.07
N VAL A 46 3.79 -16.10 3.60
CA VAL A 46 3.27 -17.06 4.58
C VAL A 46 3.06 -18.45 3.97
N GLU A 47 2.48 -18.53 2.78
CA GLU A 47 2.30 -19.80 2.06
C GLU A 47 3.64 -20.48 1.73
N LEU A 48 4.68 -19.69 1.39
CA LEU A 48 6.04 -20.18 1.13
C LEU A 48 6.75 -20.66 2.40
N ALA A 49 6.56 -19.96 3.52
CA ALA A 49 7.15 -20.33 4.80
C ALA A 49 6.52 -21.61 5.39
N ARG A 50 5.34 -22.03 4.90
CA ARG A 50 4.63 -23.25 5.32
C ARG A 50 4.52 -23.40 6.86
N PRO A 51 4.11 -22.36 7.62
CA PRO A 51 3.99 -22.46 9.07
C PRO A 51 2.81 -23.35 9.51
N PHE A 52 1.83 -23.55 8.63
CA PHE A 52 0.68 -24.40 8.84
C PHE A 52 0.73 -25.61 7.90
N ALA A 53 0.11 -26.71 8.32
CA ALA A 53 0.06 -27.94 7.54
C ALA A 53 -0.81 -27.82 6.28
N ASP A 54 -1.74 -26.87 6.28
CA ASP A 54 -2.69 -26.60 5.20
C ASP A 54 -2.65 -25.13 4.78
N SER A 55 -3.11 -24.84 3.56
CA SER A 55 -3.09 -23.50 2.96
C SER A 55 -4.27 -22.62 3.36
N LYS A 56 -5.19 -23.10 4.20
CA LYS A 56 -6.42 -22.38 4.54
C LYS A 56 -6.39 -21.77 5.93
N THR A 57 -5.65 -22.39 6.87
CA THR A 57 -5.53 -21.92 8.27
C THR A 57 -5.09 -20.46 8.43
N PHE A 58 -4.27 -19.93 7.51
CA PHE A 58 -3.86 -18.51 7.59
C PHE A 58 -4.91 -17.53 7.02
N VAL A 59 -5.75 -18.01 6.10
CA VAL A 59 -6.73 -17.20 5.36
C VAL A 59 -8.08 -17.15 6.08
N ASP A 60 -8.34 -18.15 6.94
CA ASP A 60 -9.49 -18.20 7.85
C ASP A 60 -9.40 -17.13 8.96
#